data_AF-B2WEA1-F1
#
_entry.id   AF-B2WEA1-F1
#
_cell.length_a   1.000
_cell.length_b   1.000
_cell.length_c   1.000
_cell.angle_alpha   90.00
_cell.angle_beta   90.00
_cell.angle_gamma   90.00
#
_symmetry.space_group_name_H-M   'P 1'
#
loop_
_entity.id
_entity.type
_entity.pdbx_description
1 polymer ?
#
loop_
_entity_poly.entity_id
_entity_poly.type
_entity_poly.pdbx_seq_one_letter_code
_entity_poly.pdbx_strand_id
1 'polypeptide(L)'
;MAAFYLGFVLGNAQREGPWGSFERGFVEERVVTPSHIFQLTQRVFSGGVDFNPMGEEILGPSDYVGEPSPEIDAAWDAIIGGESHYFSVSEEEAVELWGADYERFRDRSHGGWTGTLDMFHCLHCLNQLRKALRRDYYPEERYRGMIHQLHCIDHLRQVIQCQGTSVISPSEFHPRRGQYINPKQLHTCRDFTKLHEFSKARYNGSIAIPRGPKIPIHHGTHST
;
A
#
# COMPACT_ATOMS: atom_id res chain seq x y z
N MET A 1 -12.56 -3.29 62.52
CA MET A 1 -11.73 -2.55 61.53
C MET A 1 -12.09 -3.07 60.15
N ALA A 2 -12.84 -2.30 59.36
CA ALA A 2 -13.11 -2.62 57.96
C ALA A 2 -12.15 -1.80 57.10
N ALA A 3 -11.22 -2.48 56.42
CA ALA A 3 -10.32 -1.85 55.48
C ALA A 3 -11.00 -1.78 54.11
N PHE A 4 -11.42 -0.57 53.71
CA PHE A 4 -11.83 -0.30 52.34
C PHE A 4 -10.58 -0.15 51.48
N TYR A 5 -10.31 -1.14 50.62
CA TYR A 5 -9.35 -0.98 49.54
C TYR A 5 -10.05 -0.22 48.40
N LEU A 6 -9.77 1.07 48.27
CA LEU A 6 -10.04 1.81 47.03
C LEU A 6 -9.08 1.30 45.96
N GLY A 7 -9.55 0.40 45.11
CA GLY A 7 -8.86 0.07 43.87
C GLY A 7 -8.93 1.27 42.93
N PHE A 8 -7.81 1.95 42.71
CA PHE A 8 -7.67 2.88 41.60
C PHE A 8 -7.68 2.06 40.30
N VAL A 9 -8.79 2.13 39.57
CA VAL A 9 -8.79 1.78 38.14
C VAL A 9 -7.99 2.89 37.45
N LEU A 10 -6.69 2.66 37.26
CA LEU A 10 -5.90 3.43 36.31
C LEU A 10 -6.47 3.12 34.93
N GLY A 11 -7.39 3.97 34.46
CA GLY A 11 -7.78 3.94 33.06
C GLY A 11 -6.51 4.08 32.22
N ASN A 12 -6.25 3.09 31.37
CA ASN A 12 -5.21 3.17 30.34
C ASN A 12 -5.64 4.23 29.32
N ALA A 13 -5.51 5.50 29.67
CA ALA A 13 -5.49 6.58 28.71
C ALA A 13 -4.17 6.46 27.94
N GLN A 14 -4.21 5.66 26.87
CA GLN A 14 -3.09 5.45 25.97
C GLN A 14 -2.81 6.79 25.29
N ARG A 15 -1.86 7.55 25.85
CA ARG A 15 -1.43 8.85 25.35
C ARG A 15 -0.82 8.65 23.97
N GLU A 16 -1.48 9.20 22.93
CA GLU A 16 -0.87 9.28 21.62
C GLU A 16 0.39 10.15 21.70
N GLY A 17 1.45 9.69 21.04
CA GLY A 17 2.62 10.54 20.80
C GLY A 17 2.27 11.70 19.85
N PRO A 18 3.16 12.68 19.71
CA PRO A 18 2.91 13.87 18.88
C PRO A 18 2.68 13.53 17.39
N TRP A 19 3.13 12.36 16.95
CA TRP A 19 3.05 11.91 15.56
C TRP A 19 1.83 11.05 15.24
N GLY A 20 0.99 10.72 16.24
CA GLY A 20 -0.12 9.77 16.08
C GLY A 20 0.30 8.31 16.34
N SER A 21 -0.43 7.36 15.75
CA SER A 21 -0.20 5.92 15.98
C SER A 21 -0.68 5.06 14.82
N PHE A 22 -0.22 3.82 14.75
CA PHE A 22 -0.64 2.87 13.70
C PHE A 22 -2.17 2.63 13.69
N GLU A 23 -2.81 2.58 14.87
CA GLU A 23 -4.25 2.37 15.04
C GLU A 23 -5.12 3.60 14.72
N ARG A 24 -4.58 4.82 14.84
CA ARG A 24 -5.36 6.07 14.73
C ARG A 24 -4.89 7.02 13.64
N GLY A 25 -3.85 6.63 12.90
CA GLY A 25 -3.22 7.40 11.83
C GLY A 25 -2.07 8.26 12.32
N PHE A 26 -1.05 8.40 11.49
CA PHE A 26 0.01 9.39 11.66
C PHE A 26 -0.45 10.78 11.18
N VAL A 27 0.30 11.84 11.51
CA VAL A 27 -0.11 13.24 11.26
C VAL A 27 -0.41 13.51 9.79
N GLU A 28 0.42 13.01 8.89
CA GLU A 28 0.33 13.14 7.44
C GLU A 28 -0.84 12.35 6.83
N GLU A 29 -1.25 11.26 7.48
CA GLU A 29 -2.34 10.42 6.99
C GLU A 29 -3.71 11.06 7.27
N ARG A 30 -3.82 11.76 8.39
CA ARG A 30 -5.09 12.30 8.91
C ARG A 30 -5.62 13.50 8.13
N VAL A 31 -4.87 14.03 7.17
CA VAL A 31 -5.32 15.11 6.29
C VAL A 31 -6.45 14.62 5.38
N VAL A 32 -6.27 13.45 4.76
CA VAL A 32 -7.22 12.89 3.79
C VAL A 32 -7.98 11.69 4.37
N THR A 33 -7.31 10.86 5.17
CA THR A 33 -7.92 9.65 5.73
C THR A 33 -8.39 9.86 7.16
N PRO A 34 -9.70 9.80 7.44
CA PRO A 34 -10.21 10.05 8.78
C PRO A 34 -9.90 8.86 9.70
N SER A 35 -9.47 9.14 10.93
CA SER A 35 -8.93 8.11 11.85
C SER A 35 -9.82 6.88 12.08
N HIS A 36 -11.15 7.04 12.00
CA HIS A 36 -12.11 5.96 12.22
C HIS A 36 -12.09 4.86 11.14
N ILE A 37 -11.46 5.09 9.98
CA ILE A 37 -11.30 4.03 8.97
C ILE A 37 -10.13 3.09 9.29
N PHE A 38 -9.21 3.50 10.16
CA PHE A 38 -8.08 2.67 10.57
C PHE A 38 -8.56 1.60 11.54
N GLN A 39 -8.88 0.44 10.99
CA GLN A 39 -9.21 -0.75 11.76
C GLN A 39 -8.00 -1.69 11.76
N LEU A 40 -7.70 -2.31 12.90
CA LEU A 40 -6.66 -3.31 12.99
C LEU A 40 -7.22 -4.73 12.84
N THR A 41 -6.47 -5.59 12.17
CA THR A 41 -6.75 -7.02 12.02
C THR A 41 -5.46 -7.79 12.24
N GLN A 42 -5.57 -9.03 12.74
CA GLN A 42 -4.43 -9.93 12.82
C GLN A 42 -4.55 -11.01 11.77
N ARG A 43 -3.46 -11.27 11.03
CA ARG A 43 -3.41 -12.30 10.00
C ARG A 43 -2.05 -12.97 9.99
N VAL A 44 -2.05 -14.28 9.75
CA VAL A 44 -0.82 -15.02 9.47
C VAL A 44 -0.50 -14.84 8.00
N PHE A 45 0.73 -14.42 7.70
CA PHE A 45 1.15 -14.28 6.31
C PHE A 45 1.25 -15.65 5.65
N SER A 46 0.74 -15.75 4.42
CA SER A 46 0.83 -16.96 3.60
C SER A 46 2.04 -16.95 2.66
N GLY A 47 2.63 -15.77 2.42
CA GLY A 47 3.83 -15.61 1.60
C GLY A 47 5.05 -16.19 2.31
N GLY A 48 5.66 -17.21 1.72
CA GLY A 48 6.86 -17.89 2.18
C GLY A 48 7.26 -19.00 1.20
N VAL A 49 8.51 -19.41 1.23
CA VAL A 49 8.98 -20.52 0.41
C VAL A 49 8.59 -21.82 1.11
N ASP A 50 7.90 -22.71 0.39
CA ASP A 50 7.63 -24.07 0.83
C ASP A 50 8.64 -25.01 0.16
N PHE A 51 8.77 -26.24 0.67
CA PHE A 51 9.70 -27.23 0.13
C PHE A 51 9.01 -28.57 -0.10
N ASN A 52 9.33 -29.22 -1.22
CA ASN A 52 8.91 -30.61 -1.45
C ASN A 52 9.77 -31.60 -0.63
N PRO A 53 9.43 -32.91 -0.58
CA PRO A 53 10.22 -33.91 0.17
C PRO A 53 11.69 -34.07 -0.28
N MET A 54 12.04 -33.54 -1.45
CA MET A 54 13.41 -33.50 -1.99
C MET A 54 14.18 -32.23 -1.58
N GLY A 55 13.50 -31.24 -0.99
CA GLY A 55 14.09 -29.96 -0.56
C GLY A 55 14.15 -28.91 -1.66
N GLU A 56 13.41 -29.10 -2.75
CA GLU A 56 13.27 -28.10 -3.81
C GLU A 56 12.23 -27.07 -3.41
N GLU A 57 12.50 -25.80 -3.75
CA GLU A 57 11.59 -24.69 -3.49
C GLU A 57 10.31 -24.84 -4.29
N ILE A 58 9.19 -24.71 -3.61
CA ILE A 58 7.86 -24.73 -4.22
C ILE A 58 7.12 -23.46 -3.82
N LEU A 59 6.40 -22.90 -4.79
CA LEU A 59 5.50 -21.80 -4.55
C LEU A 59 4.21 -22.35 -3.91
N GLY A 60 3.87 -21.85 -2.72
CA GLY A 60 2.58 -22.14 -2.11
C GLY A 60 1.40 -21.60 -2.94
N PRO A 61 0.18 -22.12 -2.75
CA PRO A 61 -1.01 -21.62 -3.45
C PRO A 61 -1.20 -20.11 -3.26
N SER A 62 -1.37 -19.38 -4.36
CA SER A 62 -1.58 -17.93 -4.34
C SER A 62 -2.35 -17.47 -5.57
N ASP A 63 -3.30 -16.55 -5.36
CA ASP A 63 -4.05 -15.91 -6.45
C ASP A 63 -3.24 -14.80 -7.14
N TYR A 64 -2.07 -14.43 -6.59
CA TYR A 64 -1.32 -13.24 -7.00
C TYR A 64 0.02 -13.55 -7.67
N VAL A 65 0.52 -14.77 -7.60
CA VAL A 65 1.83 -15.17 -8.14
C VAL A 65 1.78 -16.57 -8.74
N GLY A 66 2.54 -16.78 -9.81
CA GLY A 66 2.56 -18.04 -10.57
C GLY A 66 2.90 -17.78 -12.04
N GLU A 67 2.65 -18.76 -12.88
CA GLU A 67 2.69 -18.58 -14.34
C GLU A 67 1.67 -17.51 -14.77
N PRO A 68 2.03 -16.57 -15.67
CA PRO A 68 1.13 -15.52 -16.13
C PRO A 68 -0.23 -16.06 -16.58
N SER A 69 -1.31 -15.49 -16.03
CA SER A 69 -2.67 -15.85 -16.41
C SER A 69 -3.62 -14.65 -16.24
N PRO A 70 -4.75 -14.63 -16.98
CA PRO A 70 -5.77 -13.60 -16.81
C PRO A 70 -6.34 -13.52 -15.38
N GLU A 71 -6.42 -14.66 -14.68
CA GLU A 71 -6.92 -14.74 -13.31
C GLU A 71 -5.99 -14.01 -12.33
N ILE A 72 -4.67 -14.18 -12.48
CA ILE A 72 -3.68 -13.45 -11.66
C ILE A 72 -3.75 -11.95 -11.97
N ASP A 73 -3.85 -11.57 -13.24
CA ASP A 73 -3.99 -10.15 -13.61
C ASP A 73 -5.27 -9.54 -13.02
N ALA A 74 -6.40 -10.25 -13.06
CA ALA A 74 -7.64 -9.82 -12.44
C ALA A 74 -7.54 -9.72 -10.91
N ALA A 75 -6.84 -10.65 -10.25
CA ALA A 75 -6.61 -10.59 -8.81
C ALA A 75 -5.81 -9.35 -8.40
N TRP A 76 -4.75 -9.02 -9.16
CA TRP A 76 -3.99 -7.77 -8.96
C TRP A 76 -4.82 -6.52 -9.21
N ASP A 77 -5.59 -6.49 -10.30
CA ASP A 77 -6.44 -5.36 -10.62
C ASP A 77 -7.54 -5.14 -9.56
N ALA A 78 -8.04 -6.22 -8.95
CA ALA A 78 -9.05 -6.16 -7.90
C ALA A 78 -8.53 -5.55 -6.58
N ILE A 79 -7.26 -5.76 -6.23
CA ILE A 79 -6.65 -5.18 -5.03
C ILE A 79 -6.00 -3.82 -5.29
N ILE A 80 -5.54 -3.55 -6.51
CA ILE A 80 -5.03 -2.22 -6.86
C ILE A 80 -6.21 -1.26 -7.04
N GLY A 81 -7.33 -1.71 -7.60
CA GLY A 81 -8.51 -0.90 -7.82
C GLY A 81 -8.60 -0.26 -9.20
N GLY A 82 -7.72 -0.59 -10.15
CA GLY A 82 -7.78 -0.08 -11.53
C GLY A 82 -7.61 1.44 -11.63
N GLU A 83 -8.67 2.19 -11.94
CA GLU A 83 -8.66 3.66 -11.84
C GLU A 83 -9.11 4.16 -10.47
N SER A 84 -9.80 3.33 -9.69
CA SER A 84 -10.45 3.73 -8.44
C SER A 84 -9.50 3.94 -7.26
N HIS A 85 -8.20 3.65 -7.41
CA HIS A 85 -7.21 4.04 -6.41
C HIS A 85 -6.66 5.44 -6.57
N TYR A 86 -6.95 6.11 -7.69
CA TYR A 86 -6.70 7.54 -7.85
C TYR A 86 -7.97 8.31 -7.55
N PHE A 87 -7.89 9.35 -6.73
CA PHE A 87 -9.05 10.19 -6.39
C PHE A 87 -8.70 11.68 -6.37
N SER A 88 -9.72 12.52 -6.42
CA SER A 88 -9.54 13.97 -6.37
C SER A 88 -9.16 14.42 -4.97
N VAL A 89 -8.14 15.25 -4.90
CA VAL A 89 -7.70 15.95 -3.69
C VAL A 89 -8.16 17.41 -3.81
N SER A 90 -8.79 17.95 -2.76
CA SER A 90 -9.20 19.35 -2.73
C SER A 90 -8.00 20.29 -2.65
N GLU A 91 -8.21 21.57 -2.91
CA GLU A 91 -7.15 22.57 -2.74
C GLU A 91 -6.69 22.65 -1.28
N GLU A 92 -7.63 22.60 -0.33
CA GLU A 92 -7.34 22.61 1.09
C GLU A 92 -6.51 21.38 1.51
N GLU A 93 -6.93 20.17 1.09
CA GLU A 93 -6.18 18.94 1.34
C GLU A 93 -4.78 19.02 0.70
N ALA A 94 -4.66 19.55 -0.52
CA ALA A 94 -3.39 19.68 -1.23
C ALA A 94 -2.43 20.67 -0.55
N VAL A 95 -2.94 21.82 -0.09
CA VAL A 95 -2.16 22.82 0.65
C VAL A 95 -1.68 22.23 1.98
N GLU A 96 -2.52 21.48 2.68
CA GLU A 96 -2.15 20.86 3.95
C GLU A 96 -1.12 19.74 3.77
N LEU A 97 -1.23 18.93 2.70
CA LEU A 97 -0.28 17.85 2.39
C LEU A 97 1.08 18.34 1.87
N TRP A 98 1.08 19.33 0.97
CA TRP A 98 2.25 19.68 0.16
C TRP A 98 2.76 21.11 0.39
N GLY A 99 2.08 21.88 1.24
CA GLY A 99 2.48 23.23 1.61
C GLY A 99 2.65 24.13 0.39
N ALA A 100 3.75 24.90 0.36
CA ALA A 100 4.03 25.85 -0.71
C ALA A 100 4.20 25.21 -2.10
N ASP A 101 4.50 23.91 -2.16
CA ASP A 101 4.74 23.19 -3.41
C ASP A 101 3.46 22.61 -4.04
N TYR A 102 2.29 22.75 -3.40
CA TYR A 102 1.05 22.10 -3.86
C TYR A 102 0.72 22.35 -5.34
N GLU A 103 0.96 23.56 -5.86
CA GLU A 103 0.73 23.90 -7.28
C GLU A 103 1.58 23.10 -8.26
N ARG A 104 2.75 22.61 -7.84
CA ARG A 104 3.59 21.73 -8.66
C ARG A 104 2.90 20.40 -8.96
N PHE A 105 2.03 19.94 -8.06
CA PHE A 105 1.35 18.64 -8.14
C PHE A 105 -0.04 18.72 -8.77
N ARG A 106 -0.40 19.86 -9.38
CA ARG A 106 -1.70 20.06 -10.02
C ARG A 106 -1.88 19.10 -11.20
N ASP A 107 -2.99 18.35 -11.20
CA ASP A 107 -3.41 17.46 -12.29
C ASP A 107 -4.01 18.30 -13.42
N ARG A 108 -3.22 18.50 -14.48
CA ARG A 108 -3.65 19.27 -15.66
C ARG A 108 -4.64 18.50 -16.54
N SER A 109 -4.59 17.18 -16.52
CA SER A 109 -5.39 16.29 -17.38
C SER A 109 -6.83 16.14 -16.87
N HIS A 110 -7.00 16.01 -15.56
CA HIS A 110 -8.30 15.84 -14.92
C HIS A 110 -8.81 17.11 -14.22
N GLY A 111 -7.94 18.07 -13.92
CA GLY A 111 -8.27 19.28 -13.17
C GLY A 111 -8.17 19.09 -11.65
N GLY A 112 -7.68 20.11 -10.95
CA GLY A 112 -7.42 20.06 -9.50
C GLY A 112 -6.16 19.25 -9.18
N TRP A 113 -6.22 18.39 -8.16
CA TRP A 113 -5.12 17.51 -7.74
C TRP A 113 -5.59 16.06 -7.69
N THR A 114 -4.68 15.14 -8.02
CA THR A 114 -4.95 13.71 -7.95
C THR A 114 -3.98 13.07 -6.99
N GLY A 115 -4.52 12.29 -6.06
CA GLY A 115 -3.76 11.49 -5.11
C GLY A 115 -4.12 10.02 -5.21
N THR A 116 -3.29 9.19 -4.61
CA THR A 116 -3.57 7.78 -4.29
C THR A 116 -3.06 7.52 -2.89
N LEU A 117 -3.63 6.55 -2.18
CA LEU A 117 -2.95 6.01 -1.01
C LEU A 117 -1.64 5.36 -1.47
N ASP A 118 -0.54 5.63 -0.76
CA ASP A 118 0.80 5.13 -1.11
C ASP A 118 0.87 3.60 -1.17
N MET A 119 0.06 2.94 -0.34
CA MET A 119 -0.17 1.49 -0.38
C MET A 119 -0.56 0.98 -1.78
N PHE A 120 -1.44 1.68 -2.51
CA PHE A 120 -1.82 1.28 -3.87
C PHE A 120 -0.72 1.56 -4.88
N HIS A 121 0.08 2.62 -4.68
CA HIS A 121 1.27 2.85 -5.49
C HIS A 121 2.32 1.74 -5.29
N CYS A 122 2.52 1.29 -4.06
CA CYS A 122 3.33 0.12 -3.74
C CYS A 122 2.81 -1.15 -4.41
N LEU A 123 1.51 -1.45 -4.33
CA LEU A 123 0.90 -2.61 -5.00
C LEU A 123 1.05 -2.53 -6.52
N HIS A 124 0.87 -1.34 -7.10
CA HIS A 124 1.12 -1.09 -8.52
C HIS A 124 2.58 -1.40 -8.89
N CYS A 125 3.54 -0.83 -8.15
CA CYS A 125 4.97 -1.06 -8.35
C CYS A 125 5.34 -2.55 -8.24
N LEU A 126 4.80 -3.25 -7.24
CA LEU A 126 5.04 -4.67 -7.05
C LEU A 126 4.47 -5.51 -8.21
N ASN A 127 3.29 -5.16 -8.71
CA ASN A 127 2.71 -5.80 -9.89
C ASN A 127 3.54 -5.54 -11.17
N GLN A 128 4.08 -4.33 -11.34
CA GLN A 128 4.99 -4.03 -12.45
C GLN A 128 6.26 -4.89 -12.40
N LEU A 129 6.84 -5.05 -11.21
CA LEU A 129 8.00 -5.93 -11.01
C LEU A 129 7.65 -7.39 -11.31
N ARG A 130 6.49 -7.88 -10.85
CA ARG A 130 5.98 -9.22 -11.19
C ARG A 130 5.91 -9.41 -12.70
N LYS A 131 5.29 -8.46 -13.43
CA LYS A 131 5.17 -8.54 -14.90
C LYS A 131 6.53 -8.48 -15.59
N ALA A 132 7.47 -7.69 -15.07
CA ALA A 132 8.82 -7.57 -15.61
C ALA A 132 9.66 -8.87 -15.50
N LEU A 133 9.27 -9.84 -14.65
CA LEU A 133 9.88 -11.17 -14.60
C LEU A 133 9.51 -12.04 -15.81
N ARG A 134 8.43 -11.70 -16.53
CA ARG A 134 7.88 -12.46 -17.67
C ARG A 134 7.66 -11.58 -18.88
N ARG A 135 8.75 -11.01 -19.40
CA ARG A 135 8.74 -10.12 -20.59
C ARG A 135 8.32 -10.81 -21.89
N ASP A 136 8.41 -12.14 -21.91
CA ASP A 136 7.86 -13.00 -22.96
C ASP A 136 6.33 -12.94 -23.01
N TYR A 137 5.67 -12.74 -21.86
CA TYR A 137 4.22 -12.63 -21.75
C TYR A 137 3.74 -11.17 -21.61
N TYR A 138 4.52 -10.33 -20.92
CA TYR A 138 4.25 -8.91 -20.68
C TYR A 138 5.32 -8.05 -21.36
N PRO A 139 5.14 -7.70 -22.65
CA PRO A 139 6.08 -6.85 -23.37
C PRO A 139 6.32 -5.51 -22.66
N GLU A 140 7.54 -4.99 -22.78
CA GLU A 140 7.89 -3.70 -22.18
C GLU A 140 7.11 -2.55 -22.83
N GLU A 141 6.43 -1.76 -22.01
CA GLU A 141 5.81 -0.50 -22.43
C GLU A 141 6.80 0.67 -22.33
N ARG A 142 6.63 1.69 -23.17
CA ARG A 142 7.53 2.87 -23.29
C ARG A 142 7.92 3.52 -21.96
N TYR A 143 7.02 3.55 -20.98
CA TYR A 143 7.23 4.20 -19.68
C TYR A 143 7.36 3.22 -18.51
N ARG A 144 7.48 1.92 -18.78
CA ARG A 144 7.56 0.84 -17.76
C ARG A 144 8.82 -0.01 -17.90
N GLY A 145 9.85 0.54 -18.56
CA GLY A 145 11.15 -0.11 -18.72
C GLY A 145 12.03 -0.10 -17.47
N MET A 146 13.30 -0.47 -17.64
CA MET A 146 14.23 -0.70 -16.52
C MET A 146 14.27 0.43 -15.48
N ILE A 147 14.32 1.70 -15.90
CA ILE A 147 14.33 2.84 -14.97
C ILE A 147 13.07 2.88 -14.10
N HIS A 148 11.91 2.52 -14.66
CA HIS A 148 10.67 2.42 -13.91
C HIS A 148 10.78 1.32 -12.83
N GLN A 149 11.28 0.14 -13.22
CA GLN A 149 11.46 -0.98 -12.29
C GLN A 149 12.44 -0.64 -11.14
N LEU A 150 13.52 0.09 -11.44
CA LEU A 150 14.48 0.54 -10.42
C LEU A 150 13.84 1.51 -9.43
N HIS A 151 12.99 2.44 -9.86
CA HIS A 151 12.28 3.28 -8.90
C HIS A 151 11.26 2.47 -8.10
N CYS A 152 10.59 1.48 -8.71
CA CYS A 152 9.63 0.64 -7.99
C CYS A 152 10.33 -0.09 -6.84
N ILE A 153 11.52 -0.64 -7.11
CA ILE A 153 12.36 -1.29 -6.09
C ILE A 153 12.73 -0.29 -4.99
N ASP A 154 13.20 0.91 -5.35
CA ASP A 154 13.63 1.88 -4.35
C ASP A 154 12.46 2.42 -3.50
N HIS A 155 11.31 2.68 -4.11
CA HIS A 155 10.11 3.11 -3.41
C HIS A 155 9.62 2.02 -2.44
N LEU A 156 9.49 0.77 -2.89
CA LEU A 156 9.11 -0.35 -2.03
C LEU A 156 10.09 -0.56 -0.87
N ARG A 157 11.40 -0.42 -1.11
CA ARG A 157 12.42 -0.46 -0.05
C ARG A 157 12.16 0.62 1.00
N GLN A 158 11.90 1.86 0.58
CA GLN A 158 11.65 2.97 1.50
C GLN A 158 10.39 2.72 2.35
N VAL A 159 9.30 2.23 1.74
CA VAL A 159 8.06 1.92 2.48
C VAL A 159 8.27 0.79 3.48
N ILE A 160 8.98 -0.29 3.11
CA ILE A 160 9.31 -1.38 4.03
C ILE A 160 10.09 -0.87 5.25
N GLN A 161 11.09 -0.02 5.03
CA GLN A 161 11.91 0.55 6.10
C GLN A 161 11.13 1.55 6.96
N CYS A 162 10.23 2.32 6.36
CA CYS A 162 9.37 3.28 7.05
C CYS A 162 8.35 2.57 7.95
N GLN A 163 7.69 1.51 7.46
CA GLN A 163 6.70 0.75 8.22
C GLN A 163 7.34 -0.16 9.29
N GLY A 164 8.57 -0.64 9.05
CA GLY A 164 9.46 -1.16 10.09
C GLY A 164 8.88 -2.25 11.01
N THR A 165 8.24 -3.28 10.45
CA THR A 165 7.68 -4.37 11.28
C THR A 165 8.75 -5.06 12.12
N SER A 166 8.47 -5.26 13.41
CA SER A 166 9.36 -5.93 14.36
C SER A 166 8.98 -7.39 14.64
N VAL A 167 8.04 -7.95 13.88
CA VAL A 167 7.67 -9.37 13.97
C VAL A 167 8.88 -10.22 13.57
N ILE A 168 9.28 -11.13 14.45
CA ILE A 168 10.44 -11.99 14.22
C ILE A 168 10.04 -13.18 13.37
N SER A 169 10.70 -13.33 12.22
CA SER A 169 10.60 -14.55 11.42
C SER A 169 11.54 -15.62 12.01
N PRO A 170 11.02 -16.76 12.50
CA PRO A 170 11.84 -17.81 13.07
C PRO A 170 12.69 -18.48 12.00
N SER A 171 13.75 -19.10 12.50
CA SER A 171 14.62 -19.97 11.73
C SER A 171 14.07 -21.40 11.85
N GLU A 172 13.82 -22.07 10.72
CA GLU A 172 13.27 -23.42 10.64
C GLU A 172 14.23 -24.36 9.90
N PHE A 173 14.25 -25.64 10.26
CA PHE A 173 15.13 -26.65 9.65
C PHE A 173 14.35 -27.58 8.72
N HIS A 174 14.83 -27.75 7.49
CA HIS A 174 14.35 -28.76 6.56
C HIS A 174 15.45 -29.83 6.30
N PRO A 175 15.17 -31.14 6.40
CA PRO A 175 16.20 -32.20 6.37
C PRO A 175 17.13 -32.21 5.16
N ARG A 176 16.65 -31.78 3.99
CA ARG A 176 17.43 -31.75 2.73
C ARG A 176 17.91 -30.37 2.30
N ARG A 177 17.42 -29.31 2.96
CA ARG A 177 17.71 -27.90 2.59
C ARG A 177 18.52 -27.17 3.66
N GLY A 178 18.50 -27.66 4.89
CA GLY A 178 19.10 -27.02 6.05
C GLY A 178 18.20 -25.93 6.63
N GLN A 179 18.83 -24.97 7.29
CA GLN A 179 18.14 -23.88 7.97
C GLN A 179 17.63 -22.82 6.98
N TYR A 180 16.41 -22.33 7.18
CA TYR A 180 15.80 -21.24 6.41
C TYR A 180 14.95 -20.33 7.30
N ILE A 181 14.64 -19.12 6.83
CA ILE A 181 13.76 -18.19 7.55
C ILE A 181 12.32 -18.43 7.12
N ASN A 182 11.42 -18.62 8.08
CA ASN A 182 10.00 -18.81 7.82
C ASN A 182 9.22 -17.52 8.11
N PRO A 183 8.84 -16.75 7.08
CA PRO A 183 8.13 -15.48 7.24
C PRO A 183 6.63 -15.62 7.54
N LYS A 184 6.08 -16.84 7.60
CA LYS A 184 4.64 -17.11 7.81
C LYS A 184 4.21 -16.91 9.27
N GLN A 185 4.38 -15.67 9.76
CA GLN A 185 4.13 -15.29 11.14
C GLN A 185 2.85 -14.48 11.30
N LEU A 186 2.39 -14.32 12.54
CA LEU A 186 1.25 -13.48 12.86
C LEU A 186 1.64 -12.00 12.83
N HIS A 187 0.95 -11.20 12.02
CA HIS A 187 1.11 -9.76 11.97
C HIS A 187 -0.17 -9.05 12.39
N THR A 188 -0.02 -7.91 13.07
CA THR A 188 -1.09 -6.93 13.23
C THR A 188 -1.00 -5.94 12.06
N CYS A 189 -2.08 -5.82 11.30
CA CYS A 189 -2.15 -5.02 10.08
C CYS A 189 -3.31 -4.04 10.17
N ARG A 190 -3.26 -2.95 9.39
CA ARG A 190 -4.47 -2.20 9.05
C ARG A 190 -5.34 -3.04 8.12
N ASP A 191 -6.65 -2.97 8.30
CA ASP A 191 -7.61 -3.67 7.46
C ASP A 191 -7.60 -3.08 6.06
N PHE A 192 -7.01 -3.83 5.14
CA PHE A 192 -6.89 -3.48 3.73
C PHE A 192 -8.24 -3.13 3.10
N THR A 193 -9.31 -3.85 3.48
CA THR A 193 -10.65 -3.64 2.92
C THR A 193 -11.15 -2.24 3.27
N LYS A 194 -10.88 -1.74 4.48
CA LYS A 194 -11.30 -0.39 4.90
C LYS A 194 -10.61 0.71 4.11
N LEU A 195 -9.31 0.56 3.86
CA LEU A 195 -8.55 1.52 3.03
C LEU A 195 -9.02 1.49 1.58
N HIS A 196 -9.36 0.30 1.06
CA HIS A 196 -9.87 0.14 -0.29
C HIS A 196 -11.30 0.67 -0.47
N GLU A 197 -12.20 0.41 0.49
CA GLU A 197 -13.55 1.01 0.56
C GLU A 197 -13.48 2.53 0.58
N PHE A 198 -12.60 3.10 1.42
CA PHE A 198 -12.37 4.54 1.48
C PHE A 198 -11.92 5.10 0.12
N SER A 199 -10.92 4.48 -0.51
CA SER A 199 -10.39 4.92 -1.80
C SER A 199 -11.48 4.95 -2.88
N LYS A 200 -12.28 3.89 -2.98
CA LYS A 200 -13.43 3.82 -3.87
C LYS A 200 -14.46 4.92 -3.58
N ALA A 201 -14.74 5.19 -2.30
CA ALA A 201 -15.68 6.22 -1.91
C ALA A 201 -15.18 7.64 -2.28
N ARG A 202 -13.87 7.88 -2.29
CA ARG A 202 -13.24 9.14 -2.76
C ARG A 202 -13.18 9.24 -4.28
N TYR A 203 -13.07 8.13 -5.00
CA TYR A 203 -13.03 8.13 -6.46
C TYR A 203 -14.35 8.58 -7.09
N ASN A 204 -15.45 7.89 -6.76
CA ASN A 204 -16.77 8.15 -7.35
C ASN A 204 -17.95 7.83 -6.41
N GLY A 205 -17.69 7.71 -5.11
CA GLY A 205 -18.71 7.40 -4.10
C GLY A 205 -19.22 8.63 -3.36
N SER A 206 -19.73 8.40 -2.15
CA SER A 206 -20.44 9.39 -1.32
C SER A 206 -19.57 10.55 -0.81
N ILE A 207 -18.25 10.38 -0.81
CA ILE A 207 -17.28 11.39 -0.35
C ILE A 207 -16.33 11.80 -1.49
N ALA A 208 -16.74 11.60 -2.74
CA ALA A 208 -15.99 12.06 -3.89
C ALA A 208 -15.91 13.59 -3.90
N ILE A 209 -14.73 14.12 -4.19
CA ILE A 209 -14.53 15.57 -4.32
C ILE A 209 -14.66 15.94 -5.80
N PRO A 210 -15.50 16.95 -6.15
CA PRO A 210 -15.62 17.42 -7.51
C PRO A 210 -14.28 17.90 -8.07
N ARG A 211 -14.03 17.57 -9.34
CA ARG A 211 -12.82 18.02 -10.05
C ARG A 211 -12.90 19.50 -10.39
N GLY A 212 -11.75 20.17 -10.30
CA GLY A 212 -11.59 21.54 -10.78
C GLY A 212 -11.51 21.63 -12.31
N PRO A 213 -11.39 22.85 -12.87
CA PRO A 213 -11.22 23.03 -14.30
C PRO A 213 -9.91 22.40 -14.80
N LYS A 214 -9.97 21.78 -15.97
CA LYS A 214 -8.77 21.28 -16.67
C LYS A 214 -7.90 22.43 -17.13
N ILE A 215 -6.59 22.23 -17.09
CA ILE A 215 -5.63 23.19 -17.63
C ILE A 215 -5.22 22.70 -19.02
N PRO A 216 -5.43 23.48 -20.09
CA PRO A 216 -5.02 23.09 -21.43
C PRO A 216 -3.54 22.68 -21.47
N ILE A 217 -3.28 21.45 -21.91
CA ILE A 217 -1.91 20.98 -22.15
C ILE A 217 -1.57 21.39 -23.58
N HIS A 218 -0.81 22.47 -23.73
CA HIS A 218 -0.22 22.81 -25.01
C HIS A 218 0.88 21.80 -25.32
N HIS A 219 0.57 20.79 -26.13
CA HIS A 219 1.60 19.97 -26.75
C HIS A 219 2.40 20.87 -27.67
N GLY A 220 3.59 21.28 -27.23
CA GLY A 220 4.54 21.95 -28.11
C GLY A 220 4.75 21.05 -29.32
N THR A 221 4.38 21.56 -30.49
CA THR A 221 4.75 20.95 -31.77
C THR A 221 6.27 21.02 -31.85
N HIS A 222 6.95 19.97 -31.41
CA HIS A 222 8.33 19.75 -31.80
C HIS A 222 8.32 19.43 -33.29
N SER A 223 8.44 20.49 -34.08
CA SER A 223 8.78 20.43 -35.48
C SER A 223 10.28 20.14 -35.57
N THR A 224 10.59 18.90 -35.93
CA THR A 224 11.84 18.53 -36.59
C THR A 224 11.52 17.43 -37.58
#